data_AF-A0A0B7KHR7-F1
#
_entry.id   AF-A0A0B7KHR7-F1
#
_cell.length_a   1.000
_cell.length_b   1.000
_cell.length_c   1.000
_cell.angle_alpha   90.00
_cell.angle_beta   90.00
_cell.angle_gamma   90.00
#
_symmetry.space_group_name_H-M   'P 1'
#
loop_
_entity.id
_entity.type
_entity.pdbx_description
1 polymer ?
#
loop_
_entity_poly.entity_id
_entity_poly.type
_entity_poly.pdbx_seq_one_letter_code
_entity_poly.pdbx_strand_id
1 'polypeptide(L)'
;MERMPVELLRNVLQELDPSSLKNVRLASKRCSELATPILFSVIKLAGEGQIFSHVVDPQRYPKRSVEFGKLHEAIAEVLPLARSATRLVFAPAFYREGFWDDYRAYLHEQMEEPVDEVDIDYSEDGDVDGGDDGGDDEDEDGEESESETEEDRYEARIQAVIARRAARPEVERDQIREAEEHWNLKRQEQEVNSERVEASLLELISCTNLKEIEIQEWEFSGFGGLDFESYEIDGIRKVSSPTAQHLHLIARCLHKCGRHIEKLQVRALNPEMIQDSPAMRFAFEGLRHLRLDINHVDSLLEDSSFDHALPKLLEHAGPTLERLEMVSGSSWPQLPSRGVHSLGKIFNHKGTSKSLSFPNLRSFRLVSLIISTTSLLEFLTSQPKIAKLEFSYVYLATSGMGWKSLASALPASVEIWEVSGRLGHEPVAGFEPPIAYNWCADWNYFGKQLLTETGWKGELVDPIRTQFRRIENSSNEE
;
A
#
# COMPACT_ATOMS: atom_id res chain seq x y z
N MET A 1 12.32 13.56 -40.23
CA MET A 1 12.74 12.64 -39.16
C MET A 1 14.08 11.93 -39.43
N GLU A 2 14.49 11.67 -40.69
CA GLU A 2 15.70 10.89 -40.97
C GLU A 2 17.04 11.53 -40.56
N ARG A 3 17.09 12.86 -40.42
CA ARG A 3 18.30 13.63 -40.08
C ARG A 3 18.47 13.95 -38.58
N MET A 4 17.54 13.53 -37.71
CA MET A 4 17.64 13.80 -36.27
C MET A 4 18.49 12.72 -35.58
N PRO A 5 19.32 13.07 -34.57
CA PRO A 5 20.01 12.10 -33.73
C PRO A 5 19.00 11.16 -33.05
N VAL A 6 19.37 9.88 -32.93
CA VAL A 6 18.48 8.84 -32.42
C VAL A 6 18.08 9.10 -30.96
N GLU A 7 18.98 9.63 -30.14
CA GLU A 7 18.68 9.97 -28.75
C GLU A 7 17.63 11.09 -28.64
N LEU A 8 17.77 12.13 -29.47
CA LEU A 8 16.83 13.26 -29.51
C LEU A 8 15.44 12.81 -29.95
N LEU A 9 15.38 11.95 -30.96
CA LEU A 9 14.10 11.41 -31.44
C LEU A 9 13.45 10.51 -30.38
N ARG A 10 14.22 9.71 -29.65
CA ARG A 10 13.72 8.88 -28.55
C ARG A 10 13.13 9.73 -27.42
N ASN A 11 13.80 10.80 -27.02
CA ASN A 11 13.31 11.72 -25.99
C ASN A 11 11.99 12.36 -26.40
N VAL A 12 11.88 12.82 -27.66
CA VAL A 12 10.61 13.38 -28.17
C VAL A 12 9.49 12.34 -28.17
N LEU A 13 9.80 11.08 -28.52
CA LEU A 13 8.81 10.01 -28.53
C LEU A 13 8.35 9.62 -27.11
N GLN A 14 9.19 9.76 -26.09
CA GLN A 14 8.80 9.46 -24.70
C GLN A 14 7.71 10.39 -24.17
N GLU A 15 7.61 11.61 -24.70
CA GLU A 15 6.59 12.60 -24.34
C GLU A 15 5.27 12.40 -25.09
N LEU A 16 5.22 11.50 -26.08
CA LEU A 16 4.00 11.26 -26.86
C LEU A 16 3.05 10.32 -26.14
N ASP A 17 1.74 10.54 -26.33
CA ASP A 17 0.73 9.62 -25.83
C ASP A 17 0.78 8.26 -26.59
N PRO A 18 0.27 7.17 -25.99
CA PRO A 18 0.32 5.84 -26.60
C PRO A 18 -0.37 5.73 -27.98
N SER A 19 -1.40 6.54 -28.25
CA SER A 19 -2.10 6.51 -29.55
C SER A 19 -1.24 7.14 -30.63
N SER A 20 -0.63 8.29 -30.32
CA SER A 20 0.36 8.93 -31.19
C SER A 20 1.57 8.03 -31.43
N LEU A 21 2.07 7.36 -30.40
CA LEU A 21 3.15 6.39 -30.52
C LEU A 21 2.79 5.18 -31.39
N LYS A 22 1.56 4.66 -31.30
CA LYS A 22 1.08 3.58 -32.19
C LYS A 22 1.09 4.04 -33.65
N ASN A 23 0.64 5.26 -33.93
CA ASN A 23 0.66 5.82 -35.28
C ASN A 23 2.09 6.01 -35.78
N VAL A 24 2.98 6.53 -34.94
CA VAL A 24 4.41 6.67 -35.26
C VAL A 24 5.05 5.30 -35.54
N ARG A 25 4.73 4.28 -34.74
CA ARG A 25 5.22 2.90 -34.92
C ARG A 25 4.91 2.38 -36.33
N LEU A 26 3.73 2.69 -36.86
CA LEU A 26 3.27 2.23 -38.17
C LEU A 26 3.88 3.04 -39.34
N ALA A 27 4.48 4.20 -39.10
CA ALA A 27 4.93 5.11 -40.15
C ALA A 27 6.20 4.63 -40.90
N SER A 28 7.13 3.94 -40.21
CA SER A 28 8.34 3.38 -40.83
C SER A 28 9.01 2.34 -39.95
N LYS A 29 9.92 1.53 -40.51
CA LYS A 29 10.74 0.57 -39.74
C LYS A 29 11.54 1.25 -38.62
N ARG A 30 12.19 2.37 -38.91
CA ARG A 30 12.98 3.14 -37.92
C ARG A 30 12.11 3.70 -36.79
N CYS A 31 10.92 4.22 -37.13
CA CYS A 31 9.97 4.68 -36.12
C CYS A 31 9.43 3.51 -35.29
N SER A 32 9.19 2.34 -35.91
CA SER A 32 8.80 1.13 -35.20
C SER A 32 9.84 0.68 -34.19
N GLU A 33 11.13 0.65 -34.58
CA GLU A 33 12.24 0.27 -33.71
C GLU A 33 12.40 1.21 -32.51
N LEU A 34 12.06 2.49 -32.65
CA LEU A 34 12.16 3.48 -31.58
C LEU A 34 10.91 3.54 -30.69
N ALA A 35 9.71 3.43 -31.27
CA ALA A 35 8.45 3.53 -30.54
C ALA A 35 8.09 2.22 -29.81
N THR A 36 8.45 1.05 -30.36
CA THR A 36 8.10 -0.25 -29.75
C THR A 36 8.67 -0.40 -28.33
N PRO A 37 9.95 -0.09 -28.04
CA PRO A 37 10.46 -0.17 -26.67
C PRO A 37 9.76 0.76 -25.68
N ILE A 38 9.25 1.90 -26.15
CA ILE A 38 8.54 2.87 -25.31
C ILE A 38 7.12 2.33 -25.04
N LEU A 39 6.41 1.94 -26.10
CA LEU A 39 5.04 1.43 -26.08
C LEU A 39 4.85 0.12 -25.31
N PHE A 40 5.89 -0.70 -25.16
CA PHE A 40 5.83 -2.01 -24.52
C PHE A 40 6.89 -2.18 -23.43
N SER A 41 7.32 -1.07 -22.83
CA SER A 41 8.29 -1.06 -21.71
C SER A 41 7.69 -1.65 -20.43
N VAL A 42 6.37 -1.59 -20.27
CA VAL A 42 5.64 -2.12 -19.12
C VAL A 42 4.70 -3.22 -19.57
N ILE A 43 4.77 -4.37 -18.92
CA ILE A 43 3.75 -5.42 -19.00
C ILE A 43 2.90 -5.35 -17.75
N LYS A 44 1.58 -5.28 -17.92
CA LYS A 44 0.63 -5.26 -16.83
C LYS A 44 -0.31 -6.47 -16.93
N LEU A 45 -0.31 -7.29 -15.90
CA LEU A 45 -1.18 -8.46 -15.73
C LEU A 45 -2.02 -8.23 -14.48
N ALA A 46 -3.20 -7.62 -14.64
CA ALA A 46 -4.05 -7.18 -13.54
C ALA A 46 -5.50 -7.65 -13.72
N GLY A 47 -6.15 -8.05 -12.62
CA GLY A 47 -7.57 -8.42 -12.57
C GLY A 47 -8.52 -7.21 -12.63
N GLU A 48 -9.80 -7.48 -12.90
CA GLU A 48 -10.90 -6.51 -12.78
C GLU A 48 -11.19 -6.26 -11.29
N GLY A 49 -11.31 -4.99 -10.88
CA GLY A 49 -11.45 -4.59 -9.47
C GLY A 49 -10.48 -3.50 -8.99
N GLN A 50 -9.48 -3.09 -9.79
CA GLN A 50 -8.61 -1.98 -9.39
C GLN A 50 -9.29 -0.61 -9.60
N ILE A 51 -9.76 0.01 -8.50
CA ILE A 51 -9.84 1.47 -8.41
C ILE A 51 -8.37 1.95 -8.39
N PHE A 52 -7.93 2.61 -9.45
CA PHE A 52 -6.58 3.17 -9.52
C PHE A 52 -6.42 4.30 -8.51
N SER A 53 -6.00 4.00 -7.29
CA SER A 53 -5.59 5.04 -6.33
C SER A 53 -4.25 5.65 -6.77
N HIS A 54 -4.33 6.90 -7.22
CA HIS A 54 -3.31 7.96 -7.22
C HIS A 54 -1.83 7.58 -7.42
N VAL A 55 -1.49 6.90 -8.51
CA VAL A 55 -0.34 7.29 -9.33
C VAL A 55 -0.83 7.29 -10.77
N VAL A 56 -0.98 8.50 -11.32
CA VAL A 56 -1.26 8.70 -12.75
C VAL A 56 -0.05 8.18 -13.51
N ASP A 57 -0.05 6.90 -13.87
CA ASP A 57 0.72 6.42 -15.01
C ASP A 57 -0.25 6.55 -16.22
N PRO A 58 -0.12 7.60 -17.06
CA PRO A 58 -1.05 7.88 -18.15
C PRO A 58 -0.99 6.83 -19.28
N GLN A 59 -0.16 5.80 -19.13
CA GLN A 59 -0.03 4.74 -20.11
C GLN A 59 -1.23 3.77 -20.05
N ARG A 60 -2.27 4.13 -20.81
CA ARG A 60 -3.38 3.26 -21.19
C ARG A 60 -2.89 2.13 -22.12
N TYR A 61 -2.32 1.09 -21.52
CA TYR A 61 -2.15 -0.22 -22.16
C TYR A 61 -3.55 -0.86 -22.37
N PRO A 62 -3.76 -1.72 -23.39
CA PRO A 62 -5.01 -2.43 -23.56
C PRO A 62 -5.32 -3.22 -22.28
N LYS A 63 -6.37 -2.79 -21.56
CA LYS A 63 -6.83 -3.42 -20.33
C LYS A 63 -7.58 -4.70 -20.71
N ARG A 64 -6.91 -5.84 -20.61
CA ARG A 64 -7.59 -7.12 -20.47
C ARG A 64 -7.48 -7.49 -18.99
N SER A 65 -8.63 -7.68 -18.34
CA SER A 65 -8.66 -8.26 -17.01
C SER A 65 -8.04 -9.66 -17.08
N VAL A 66 -7.15 -9.98 -16.15
CA VAL A 66 -6.46 -11.28 -16.10
C VAL A 66 -6.81 -11.98 -14.79
N GLU A 67 -7.50 -13.12 -14.92
CA GLU A 67 -7.69 -14.08 -13.84
C GLU A 67 -6.43 -14.93 -13.68
N PHE A 68 -6.03 -15.24 -12.45
CA PHE A 68 -4.83 -16.03 -12.18
C PHE A 68 -4.87 -17.39 -12.88
N GLY A 69 -6.02 -18.09 -12.84
CA GLY A 69 -6.22 -19.38 -13.51
C GLY A 69 -6.03 -19.34 -15.03
N LYS A 70 -6.20 -18.17 -15.66
CA LYS A 70 -6.07 -17.95 -17.11
C LYS A 70 -4.84 -17.13 -17.49
N LEU A 71 -3.95 -16.89 -16.54
CA LEU A 71 -2.76 -16.07 -16.73
C LEU A 71 -1.87 -16.59 -17.88
N HIS A 72 -1.82 -17.90 -18.09
CA HIS A 72 -1.10 -18.54 -19.19
C HIS A 72 -1.59 -18.09 -20.58
N GLU A 73 -2.90 -17.89 -20.76
CA GLU A 73 -3.48 -17.40 -22.02
C GLU A 73 -3.09 -15.94 -22.27
N ALA A 74 -3.20 -15.10 -21.23
CA ALA A 74 -2.82 -13.70 -21.31
C ALA A 74 -1.32 -13.52 -21.59
N ILE A 75 -0.47 -14.38 -21.00
CA ILE A 75 0.97 -14.37 -21.23
C ILE A 75 1.30 -14.69 -22.70
N ALA A 76 0.65 -15.69 -23.28
CA ALA A 76 0.88 -16.07 -24.68
C ALA A 76 0.64 -14.89 -25.66
N GLU A 77 -0.32 -14.02 -25.36
CA GLU A 77 -0.64 -12.85 -26.16
C GLU A 77 0.43 -11.74 -26.07
N VAL A 78 1.04 -11.56 -24.89
CA VAL A 78 2.04 -10.49 -24.67
C VAL A 78 3.47 -10.96 -24.93
N LEU A 79 3.72 -12.27 -24.97
CA LEU A 79 5.04 -12.85 -25.17
C LEU A 79 5.80 -12.32 -26.40
N PRO A 80 5.16 -12.12 -27.58
CA PRO A 80 5.84 -11.57 -28.77
C PRO A 80 6.40 -10.16 -28.56
N LEU A 81 5.86 -9.42 -27.59
CA LEU A 81 6.21 -8.03 -27.27
C LEU A 81 7.12 -7.94 -26.04
N ALA A 82 7.32 -9.04 -25.33
CA ALA A 82 7.95 -9.05 -24.01
C ALA A 82 9.43 -8.66 -24.01
N ARG A 83 10.13 -8.81 -25.14
CA ARG A 83 11.57 -8.46 -25.28
C ARG A 83 11.87 -7.00 -24.98
N SER A 84 10.89 -6.12 -25.18
CA SER A 84 11.01 -4.68 -24.91
C SER A 84 10.68 -4.29 -23.47
N ALA A 85 10.09 -5.20 -22.69
CA ALA A 85 9.61 -4.90 -21.36
C ALA A 85 10.75 -4.83 -20.34
N THR A 86 10.74 -3.78 -19.54
CA THR A 86 11.66 -3.52 -18.44
C THR A 86 10.97 -3.53 -17.08
N ARG A 87 9.63 -3.40 -17.05
CA ARG A 87 8.81 -3.43 -15.83
C ARG A 87 7.64 -4.42 -15.97
N LEU A 88 7.40 -5.21 -14.93
CA LEU A 88 6.22 -6.07 -14.80
C LEU A 88 5.37 -5.56 -13.64
N VAL A 89 4.10 -5.27 -13.89
CA VAL A 89 3.07 -5.01 -12.87
C VAL A 89 2.18 -6.24 -12.79
N PHE A 90 2.15 -6.88 -11.62
CA PHE A 90 1.53 -8.18 -11.41
C PHE A 90 0.48 -8.12 -10.30
N ALA A 91 -0.78 -8.26 -10.67
CA ALA A 91 -1.94 -8.23 -9.78
C ALA A 91 -3.13 -8.99 -10.38
N PRO A 92 -2.94 -10.24 -10.87
CA PRO A 92 -4.04 -11.01 -11.44
C PRO A 92 -5.14 -11.24 -10.39
N ALA A 93 -6.38 -11.37 -10.84
CA ALA A 93 -7.48 -11.72 -9.94
C ALA A 93 -7.22 -13.09 -9.30
N PHE A 94 -7.29 -13.15 -7.97
CA PHE A 94 -6.87 -14.31 -7.19
C PHE A 94 -7.93 -14.73 -6.18
N TYR A 95 -8.55 -15.88 -6.41
CA TYR A 95 -9.65 -16.43 -5.62
C TYR A 95 -9.09 -17.31 -4.49
N ARG A 96 -9.12 -16.81 -3.26
CA ARG A 96 -8.58 -17.51 -2.08
C ARG A 96 -9.56 -18.52 -1.48
N GLU A 97 -9.03 -19.55 -0.83
CA GLU A 97 -9.83 -20.43 0.02
C GLU A 97 -10.30 -19.68 1.29
N GLY A 98 -11.49 -19.99 1.80
CA GLY A 98 -12.04 -19.42 3.04
C GLY A 98 -12.59 -18.00 2.94
N PHE A 99 -12.56 -17.34 1.78
CA PHE A 99 -13.08 -15.96 1.62
C PHE A 99 -14.54 -15.81 2.12
N TRP A 100 -15.42 -16.72 1.70
CA TRP A 100 -16.84 -16.66 2.06
C TRP A 100 -17.11 -17.04 3.51
N ASP A 101 -16.26 -17.88 4.11
CA ASP A 101 -16.34 -18.19 5.54
C ASP A 101 -15.96 -16.97 6.37
N ASP A 102 -14.88 -16.29 5.98
CA ASP A 102 -14.45 -15.03 6.60
C ASP A 102 -15.52 -13.93 6.42
N TYR A 103 -16.15 -13.86 5.23
CA TYR A 103 -17.24 -12.89 5.00
C TYR A 103 -18.45 -13.16 5.89
N ARG A 104 -18.87 -14.42 6.02
CA ARG A 104 -19.95 -14.80 6.94
C ARG A 104 -19.58 -14.48 8.39
N ALA A 105 -18.35 -14.75 8.80
CA ALA A 105 -17.87 -14.41 10.15
C ALA A 105 -17.91 -12.89 10.38
N TYR A 106 -17.49 -12.09 9.39
CA TYR A 106 -17.59 -10.63 9.42
C TYR A 106 -19.04 -10.17 9.56
N LEU A 107 -19.97 -10.72 8.77
CA LEU A 107 -21.40 -10.42 8.89
C LEU A 107 -21.95 -10.76 10.29
N HIS A 108 -21.46 -11.83 10.91
CA HIS A 108 -21.81 -12.18 12.28
C HIS A 108 -21.25 -11.18 13.30
N GLU A 109 -19.99 -10.79 13.17
CA GLU A 109 -19.34 -9.79 14.04
C GLU A 109 -20.05 -8.43 13.96
N GLN A 110 -20.43 -7.99 12.76
CA GLN A 110 -21.20 -6.76 12.55
C GLN A 110 -22.54 -6.73 13.31
N MET A 111 -23.19 -7.87 13.53
CA MET A 111 -24.42 -7.92 14.34
C MET A 111 -24.18 -7.65 15.82
N GLU A 112 -22.95 -7.84 16.31
CA GLU A 112 -22.56 -7.69 17.71
C GLU A 112 -21.82 -6.37 17.97
N GLU A 113 -21.33 -5.70 16.93
CA GLU A 113 -20.65 -4.41 17.04
C GLU A 113 -21.63 -3.26 17.39
N PRO A 114 -21.23 -2.32 18.28
CA PRO A 114 -22.00 -1.11 18.53
C PRO A 114 -22.16 -0.29 17.24
N VAL A 115 -23.23 0.52 17.18
CA VAL A 115 -23.45 1.45 16.06
C VAL A 115 -22.64 2.72 16.33
N ASP A 116 -21.70 3.04 15.44
CA ASP A 116 -20.96 4.30 15.49
C ASP A 116 -21.75 5.40 14.75
N GLU A 117 -21.54 6.67 15.11
CA GLU A 117 -22.20 7.81 14.45
C GLU A 117 -21.93 7.89 12.93
N VAL A 118 -20.82 7.28 12.46
CA VAL A 118 -20.46 7.17 11.04
C VAL A 118 -21.30 6.15 10.28
N ASP A 119 -21.96 5.22 10.97
CA ASP A 119 -22.85 4.21 10.37
C ASP A 119 -24.26 4.76 10.12
N ILE A 120 -24.55 5.94 10.68
CA ILE A 120 -25.84 6.62 10.61
C ILE A 120 -25.85 7.47 9.34
N ASP A 121 -26.71 7.11 8.40
CA ASP A 121 -26.94 7.92 7.21
C ASP A 121 -27.85 9.11 7.57
N TYR A 122 -27.27 10.32 7.56
CA TYR A 122 -27.99 11.58 7.78
C TYR A 122 -28.61 12.14 6.49
N SER A 123 -28.47 11.47 5.35
CA SER A 123 -28.89 11.99 4.05
C SER A 123 -30.38 11.77 3.71
N GLU A 124 -31.12 11.00 4.51
CA GLU A 124 -32.57 10.86 4.41
C GLU A 124 -33.32 11.75 5.42
N ASP A 125 -33.02 13.05 5.45
CA ASP A 125 -34.01 14.06 5.85
C ASP A 125 -34.46 14.75 4.57
N GLY A 126 -35.65 14.39 4.10
CA GLY A 126 -36.16 14.70 2.77
C GLY A 126 -36.04 16.17 2.36
N ASP A 127 -35.56 16.36 1.13
CA ASP A 127 -36.09 17.37 0.23
C ASP A 127 -37.62 17.20 0.14
N VAL A 128 -38.34 17.78 1.11
CA VAL A 128 -39.74 18.13 0.92
C VAL A 128 -39.72 19.36 0.01
N ASP A 129 -39.98 19.05 -1.25
CA ASP A 129 -40.26 19.93 -2.37
C ASP A 129 -40.69 21.35 -1.96
N GLY A 130 -39.98 22.33 -2.51
CA GLY A 130 -40.35 23.74 -2.40
C GLY A 130 -41.69 23.97 -3.10
N GLY A 131 -42.77 24.00 -2.32
CA GLY A 131 -44.09 24.44 -2.73
C GLY A 131 -44.42 25.78 -2.08
N ASP A 132 -44.00 26.85 -2.74
CA ASP A 132 -44.60 28.18 -2.61
C ASP A 132 -46.05 28.11 -3.11
N ASP A 133 -47.03 28.09 -2.20
CA ASP A 133 -48.33 28.72 -2.46
C ASP A 133 -49.05 29.05 -1.14
N GLY A 134 -49.42 30.32 -1.01
CA GLY A 134 -50.06 30.87 0.17
C GLY A 134 -51.54 30.52 0.28
N GLY A 135 -52.04 30.47 1.52
CA GLY A 135 -53.46 30.42 1.83
C GLY A 135 -53.70 30.37 3.33
N ASP A 136 -54.12 31.51 3.89
CA ASP A 136 -54.71 31.64 5.22
C ASP A 136 -55.86 30.64 5.42
N ASP A 137 -55.97 30.03 6.60
CA ASP A 137 -57.24 29.89 7.33
C ASP A 137 -56.98 29.46 8.79
N GLU A 138 -57.74 30.08 9.68
CA GLU A 138 -57.63 30.06 11.15
C GLU A 138 -58.24 28.80 11.79
N ASP A 139 -57.74 28.50 13.00
CA ASP A 139 -58.36 27.82 14.15
C ASP A 139 -58.83 26.34 14.02
N GLU A 140 -58.08 25.42 14.64
CA GLU A 140 -58.68 24.29 15.37
C GLU A 140 -57.76 23.79 16.50
N ASP A 141 -58.32 23.77 17.72
CA ASP A 141 -57.76 23.22 18.94
C ASP A 141 -57.50 21.71 18.82
N GLY A 142 -56.35 21.22 19.30
CA GLY A 142 -56.21 19.81 19.65
C GLY A 142 -54.85 19.20 19.36
N GLU A 143 -54.15 18.87 20.45
CA GLU A 143 -52.99 17.98 20.52
C GLU A 143 -51.69 18.58 19.97
N GLU A 144 -50.80 18.97 20.91
CA GLU A 144 -49.36 18.88 20.71
C GLU A 144 -49.07 17.44 20.24
N SER A 145 -49.11 17.23 18.93
CA SER A 145 -48.59 16.03 18.29
C SER A 145 -47.18 15.86 18.81
N GLU A 146 -46.97 14.79 19.59
CA GLU A 146 -45.71 14.38 20.18
C GLU A 146 -44.58 14.64 19.18
N SER A 147 -43.89 15.76 19.37
CA SER A 147 -42.84 16.20 18.48
C SER A 147 -41.71 15.21 18.71
N GLU A 148 -41.52 14.28 17.78
CA GLU A 148 -40.34 13.42 17.74
C GLU A 148 -39.12 14.28 18.00
N THR A 149 -38.50 14.08 19.15
CA THR A 149 -37.32 14.83 19.54
C THR A 149 -36.15 14.43 18.64
N GLU A 150 -35.13 15.27 18.53
CA GLU A 150 -33.89 14.91 17.82
C GLU A 150 -33.26 13.61 18.37
N GLU A 151 -33.48 13.36 19.67
CA GLU A 151 -33.13 12.12 20.37
C GLU A 151 -33.93 10.92 19.84
N ASP A 152 -35.25 11.04 19.65
CA ASP A 152 -36.10 9.98 19.09
C ASP A 152 -35.69 9.63 17.64
N ARG A 153 -35.33 10.64 16.83
CA ARG A 153 -34.82 10.43 15.46
C ARG A 153 -33.47 9.74 15.45
N TYR A 154 -32.60 10.10 16.39
CA TYR A 154 -31.28 9.47 16.55
C TYR A 154 -31.42 8.01 16.98
N GLU A 155 -32.27 7.71 17.96
CA GLU A 155 -32.58 6.34 18.38
C GLU A 155 -33.19 5.50 17.25
N ALA A 156 -34.14 6.07 16.48
CA ALA A 156 -34.73 5.39 15.32
C ALA A 156 -33.69 5.04 14.26
N ARG A 157 -32.72 5.92 14.00
CA ARG A 157 -31.60 5.65 13.07
C ARG A 157 -30.69 4.54 13.57
N ILE A 158 -30.34 4.52 14.86
CA ILE A 158 -29.58 3.42 15.46
C ILE A 158 -30.33 2.10 15.30
N GLN A 159 -31.63 2.07 15.61
CA GLN A 159 -32.45 0.87 15.45
C GLN A 159 -32.54 0.41 13.99
N ALA A 160 -32.61 1.35 13.03
CA ALA A 160 -32.59 1.04 11.60
C ALA A 160 -31.25 0.38 11.19
N VAL A 161 -30.11 0.88 11.69
CA VAL A 161 -28.80 0.28 11.44
C VAL A 161 -28.71 -1.13 12.03
N ILE A 162 -29.16 -1.33 13.28
CA ILE A 162 -29.20 -2.65 13.93
C ILE A 162 -30.09 -3.62 13.15
N ALA A 163 -31.29 -3.20 12.76
CA ALA A 163 -32.22 -4.01 11.99
C ALA A 163 -31.65 -4.38 10.61
N ARG A 164 -30.98 -3.43 9.94
CA ARG A 164 -30.28 -3.66 8.67
C ARG A 164 -29.16 -4.67 8.84
N ARG A 165 -28.29 -4.52 9.85
CA ARG A 165 -27.20 -5.47 10.16
C ARG A 165 -27.74 -6.87 10.45
N ALA A 166 -28.81 -6.99 11.22
CA ALA A 166 -29.43 -8.26 11.55
C ALA A 166 -30.10 -8.96 10.35
N ALA A 167 -30.66 -8.20 9.40
CA ALA A 167 -31.31 -8.74 8.21
C ALA A 167 -30.33 -9.10 7.08
N ARG A 168 -29.18 -8.41 7.01
CA ARG A 168 -28.19 -8.53 5.92
C ARG A 168 -27.76 -9.97 5.60
N PRO A 169 -27.43 -10.85 6.58
CA PRO A 169 -27.04 -12.23 6.28
C PRO A 169 -28.09 -13.02 5.48
N GLU A 170 -29.39 -12.80 5.75
CA GLU A 170 -30.47 -13.51 5.06
C GLU A 170 -30.85 -12.83 3.74
N VAL A 171 -30.79 -11.50 3.67
CA VAL A 171 -31.01 -10.75 2.42
C VAL A 171 -29.96 -11.13 1.37
N GLU A 172 -28.70 -11.24 1.78
CA GLU A 172 -27.59 -11.54 0.87
C GLU A 172 -27.38 -13.05 0.63
N ARG A 173 -28.09 -13.94 1.33
CA ARG A 173 -27.79 -15.38 1.35
C ARG A 173 -27.73 -16.02 -0.04
N ASP A 174 -28.71 -15.73 -0.89
CA ASP A 174 -28.78 -16.32 -2.23
C ASP A 174 -27.68 -15.76 -3.14
N GLN A 175 -27.36 -14.47 -3.03
CA GLN A 175 -26.24 -13.84 -3.75
C GLN A 175 -24.89 -14.40 -3.29
N ILE A 176 -24.70 -14.58 -1.98
CA ILE A 176 -23.49 -15.21 -1.40
C ILE A 176 -23.34 -16.62 -1.94
N ARG A 177 -24.42 -17.41 -2.00
CA ARG A 177 -24.37 -18.79 -2.52
C ARG A 177 -23.93 -18.82 -3.99
N GLU A 178 -24.51 -17.98 -4.84
CA GLU A 178 -24.14 -17.90 -6.26
C GLU A 178 -22.69 -17.43 -6.44
N ALA A 179 -22.27 -16.44 -5.64
CA ALA A 179 -20.91 -15.93 -5.65
C ALA A 179 -19.90 -16.97 -5.16
N GLU A 180 -20.25 -17.77 -4.16
CA GLU A 180 -19.43 -18.87 -3.64
C GLU A 180 -19.27 -20.01 -4.65
N GLU A 181 -20.33 -20.38 -5.37
CA GLU A 181 -20.24 -21.35 -6.46
C GLU A 181 -19.28 -20.89 -7.56
N HIS A 182 -19.41 -19.63 -7.98
CA HIS A 182 -18.49 -19.03 -8.96
C HIS A 182 -17.04 -18.98 -8.43
N TRP A 183 -16.87 -18.56 -7.19
CA TRP A 183 -15.56 -18.44 -6.53
C TRP A 183 -14.85 -19.80 -6.45
N ASN A 184 -15.59 -20.85 -6.08
CA ASN A 184 -15.07 -22.22 -6.01
C ASN A 184 -14.66 -22.76 -7.38
N LEU A 185 -15.45 -22.49 -8.42
CA LEU A 185 -15.10 -22.84 -9.80
C LEU A 185 -13.78 -22.17 -10.22
N LYS A 186 -13.64 -20.87 -9.93
CA LYS A 186 -12.43 -20.11 -10.24
C LYS A 186 -11.21 -20.60 -9.45
N ARG A 187 -11.38 -20.91 -8.16
CA ARG A 187 -10.33 -21.52 -7.35
C ARG A 187 -9.85 -22.84 -7.95
N GLN A 188 -10.77 -23.72 -8.33
CA GLN A 188 -10.43 -24.99 -8.96
C GLN A 188 -9.67 -24.77 -10.28
N GLU A 189 -10.06 -23.77 -11.07
CA GLU A 189 -9.34 -23.38 -12.29
C GLU A 189 -7.89 -22.92 -11.98
N GLN A 190 -7.67 -22.15 -10.91
CA GLN A 190 -6.32 -21.74 -10.47
C GLN A 190 -5.45 -22.93 -10.08
N GLU A 191 -6.01 -23.89 -9.34
CA GLU A 191 -5.28 -25.09 -8.91
C GLU A 191 -4.88 -25.94 -10.10
N VAL A 192 -5.83 -26.24 -10.99
CA VAL A 192 -5.63 -27.07 -12.19
C VAL A 192 -4.61 -26.43 -13.14
N ASN A 193 -4.60 -25.11 -13.27
CA ASN A 193 -3.72 -24.41 -14.20
C ASN A 193 -2.41 -23.89 -13.55
N SER A 194 -2.20 -24.12 -12.25
CA SER A 194 -1.05 -23.57 -11.51
C SER A 194 0.32 -23.83 -12.16
N GLU A 195 0.57 -25.06 -12.61
CA GLU A 195 1.82 -25.42 -13.30
C GLU A 195 1.97 -24.74 -14.65
N ARG A 196 0.87 -24.61 -15.42
CA ARG A 196 0.87 -23.91 -16.72
C ARG A 196 1.13 -22.43 -16.55
N VAL A 197 0.55 -21.84 -15.51
CA VAL A 197 0.76 -20.45 -15.12
C VAL A 197 2.22 -20.21 -14.76
N GLU A 198 2.81 -21.07 -13.92
CA GLU A 198 4.23 -20.97 -13.56
C GLU A 198 5.15 -21.12 -14.78
N ALA A 199 4.88 -22.09 -15.66
CA ALA A 199 5.65 -22.29 -16.89
C ALA A 199 5.58 -21.08 -17.83
N SER A 200 4.38 -20.52 -18.01
CA SER A 200 4.19 -19.34 -18.86
C SER A 200 4.87 -18.11 -18.27
N LEU A 201 4.76 -17.90 -16.96
CA LEU A 201 5.42 -16.78 -16.28
C LEU A 201 6.95 -16.90 -16.34
N LEU A 202 7.49 -18.11 -16.21
CA LEU A 202 8.90 -18.38 -16.42
C LEU A 202 9.33 -18.00 -17.85
N GLU A 203 8.55 -18.39 -18.87
CA GLU A 203 8.83 -18.04 -20.27
C GLU A 203 8.80 -16.52 -20.48
N LEU A 204 7.79 -15.84 -19.93
CA LEU A 204 7.68 -14.39 -19.97
C LEU A 204 8.92 -13.72 -19.37
N ILE A 205 9.28 -14.06 -18.13
CA ILE A 205 10.41 -13.47 -17.43
C ILE A 205 11.72 -13.77 -18.16
N SER A 206 11.87 -14.96 -18.74
CA SER A 206 13.05 -15.34 -19.52
C SER A 206 13.18 -14.54 -20.81
N CYS A 207 12.07 -14.17 -21.45
CA CYS A 207 12.05 -13.46 -22.73
C CYS A 207 12.17 -11.93 -22.63
N THR A 208 12.18 -11.37 -21.42
CA THR A 208 12.11 -9.91 -21.22
C THR A 208 13.47 -9.25 -21.02
N ASN A 209 13.48 -7.92 -20.83
CA ASN A 209 14.60 -7.16 -20.28
C ASN A 209 14.27 -6.60 -18.89
N LEU A 210 13.50 -7.36 -18.09
CA LEU A 210 12.99 -6.92 -16.78
C LEU A 210 14.11 -6.44 -15.85
N LYS A 211 13.87 -5.26 -15.30
CA LYS A 211 14.64 -4.60 -14.23
C LYS A 211 13.78 -4.33 -13.00
N GLU A 212 12.46 -4.21 -13.19
CA GLU A 212 11.52 -3.83 -12.14
C GLU A 212 10.33 -4.77 -12.11
N ILE A 213 9.94 -5.17 -10.91
CA ILE A 213 8.70 -5.89 -10.65
C ILE A 213 7.92 -5.16 -9.57
N GLU A 214 6.65 -4.91 -9.84
CA GLU A 214 5.67 -4.43 -8.88
C GLU A 214 4.56 -5.47 -8.72
N ILE A 215 4.36 -5.94 -7.51
CA ILE A 215 3.25 -6.80 -7.12
C ILE A 215 2.23 -5.92 -6.43
N GLN A 216 1.06 -5.77 -7.04
CA GLN A 216 -0.04 -4.98 -6.45
C GLN A 216 -1.07 -5.90 -5.81
N GLU A 217 -1.85 -5.32 -4.91
CA GLU A 217 -3.04 -5.98 -4.41
C GLU A 217 -4.11 -6.04 -5.51
N TRP A 218 -4.82 -7.16 -5.55
CA TRP A 218 -6.07 -7.24 -6.28
C TRP A 218 -7.19 -7.06 -5.26
N GLU A 219 -7.98 -5.99 -5.43
CA GLU A 219 -9.12 -5.70 -4.58
C GLU A 219 -10.37 -6.26 -5.25
N PHE A 220 -10.98 -7.25 -4.61
CA PHE A 220 -12.28 -7.76 -5.02
C PHE A 220 -13.35 -6.78 -4.57
N SER A 221 -13.94 -6.04 -5.51
CA SER A 221 -14.89 -4.96 -5.21
C SER A 221 -16.35 -5.41 -5.15
N GLY A 222 -16.66 -6.67 -5.46
CA GLY A 222 -18.04 -7.15 -5.47
C GLY A 222 -18.35 -8.27 -6.44
N PHE A 223 -19.53 -8.88 -6.27
CA PHE A 223 -20.12 -9.85 -7.21
C PHE A 223 -21.65 -9.81 -7.19
N GLY A 224 -22.28 -9.77 -8.37
CA GLY A 224 -23.72 -10.00 -8.50
C GLY A 224 -24.62 -9.05 -7.69
N GLY A 225 -24.16 -7.81 -7.46
CA GLY A 225 -24.86 -6.82 -6.62
C GLY A 225 -24.44 -6.81 -5.15
N LEU A 226 -23.51 -7.68 -4.73
CA LEU A 226 -22.75 -7.51 -3.49
C LEU A 226 -21.62 -6.53 -3.78
N ASP A 227 -21.76 -5.28 -3.36
CA ASP A 227 -20.67 -4.30 -3.40
C ASP A 227 -20.01 -4.29 -2.01
N PHE A 228 -18.69 -4.48 -1.99
CA PHE A 228 -17.93 -4.47 -0.74
C PHE A 228 -17.16 -3.16 -0.62
N GLU A 229 -17.33 -2.49 0.51
CA GLU A 229 -16.52 -1.32 0.82
C GLU A 229 -15.10 -1.74 1.24
N SER A 230 -14.11 -0.87 1.02
CA SER A 230 -12.70 -1.22 1.23
C SER A 230 -12.41 -1.67 2.67
N TYR A 231 -13.09 -1.11 3.67
CA TYR A 231 -12.92 -1.48 5.07
C TYR A 231 -13.50 -2.86 5.40
N GLU A 232 -14.60 -3.26 4.75
CA GLU A 232 -15.19 -4.60 4.91
C GLU A 232 -14.19 -5.64 4.41
N ILE A 233 -13.57 -5.37 3.26
CA ILE A 233 -12.58 -6.26 2.67
C ILE A 233 -11.29 -6.30 3.52
N ASP A 234 -10.87 -5.20 4.13
CA ASP A 234 -9.71 -5.16 5.03
C ASP A 234 -9.92 -6.01 6.30
N GLY A 235 -11.14 -6.04 6.84
CA GLY A 235 -11.52 -6.95 7.94
C GLY A 235 -11.42 -8.42 7.54
N ILE A 236 -11.88 -8.74 6.33
CA ILE A 236 -11.91 -10.09 5.75
C ILE A 236 -10.50 -10.56 5.32
N ARG A 237 -9.57 -9.66 4.97
CA ARG A 237 -8.23 -9.97 4.43
C ARG A 237 -7.20 -10.44 5.47
N LYS A 238 -7.51 -10.40 6.76
CA LYS A 238 -6.55 -10.64 7.87
C LYS A 238 -5.77 -11.96 7.82
N VAL A 239 -6.22 -12.95 7.04
CA VAL A 239 -5.69 -14.32 7.06
C VAL A 239 -4.94 -14.73 5.77
N SER A 240 -5.02 -13.94 4.68
CA SER A 240 -4.33 -14.31 3.43
C SER A 240 -4.03 -13.12 2.52
N SER A 241 -2.76 -12.93 2.19
CA SER A 241 -2.27 -11.93 1.24
C SER A 241 -1.91 -12.60 -0.10
N PRO A 242 -2.68 -12.36 -1.18
CA PRO A 242 -2.33 -12.84 -2.52
C PRO A 242 -0.95 -12.35 -2.97
N THR A 243 -0.50 -11.18 -2.49
CA THR A 243 0.77 -10.58 -2.90
C THR A 243 1.97 -11.37 -2.39
N ALA A 244 1.88 -12.00 -1.21
CA ALA A 244 2.91 -12.94 -0.72
C ALA A 244 3.02 -14.18 -1.63
N GLN A 245 1.88 -14.75 -2.05
CA GLN A 245 1.87 -15.92 -2.94
C GLN A 245 2.39 -15.58 -4.34
N HIS A 246 2.02 -14.42 -4.87
CA HIS A 246 2.55 -13.89 -6.12
C HIS A 246 4.06 -13.66 -6.04
N LEU A 247 4.56 -13.15 -4.92
CA LEU A 247 6.00 -12.97 -4.69
C LEU A 247 6.74 -14.31 -4.71
N HIS A 248 6.22 -15.33 -4.02
CA HIS A 248 6.79 -16.68 -4.06
C HIS A 248 6.83 -17.28 -5.46
N LEU A 249 5.76 -17.10 -6.24
CA LEU A 249 5.71 -17.55 -7.64
C LEU A 249 6.75 -16.83 -8.52
N ILE A 250 6.82 -15.50 -8.42
CA ILE A 250 7.77 -14.68 -9.18
C ILE A 250 9.21 -15.04 -8.79
N ALA A 251 9.49 -15.21 -7.51
CA ALA A 251 10.81 -15.60 -7.00
C ALA A 251 11.25 -16.95 -7.58
N ARG A 252 10.36 -17.94 -7.62
CA ARG A 252 10.63 -19.24 -8.26
C ARG A 252 10.97 -19.09 -9.74
N CYS A 253 10.24 -18.24 -10.46
CA CYS A 253 10.50 -18.00 -11.88
C CYS A 253 11.85 -17.29 -12.11
N LEU A 254 12.14 -16.23 -11.35
CA LEU A 254 13.42 -15.50 -11.41
C LEU A 254 14.61 -16.43 -11.14
N HIS A 255 14.49 -17.26 -10.10
CA HIS A 255 15.51 -18.25 -9.75
C HIS A 255 15.71 -19.29 -10.83
N LYS A 256 14.62 -19.84 -11.40
CA LYS A 256 14.69 -20.83 -12.49
C LYS A 256 15.34 -20.27 -13.76
N CYS A 257 15.11 -19.00 -14.09
CA CYS A 257 15.74 -18.37 -15.25
C CYS A 257 17.08 -17.68 -14.93
N GLY A 258 17.56 -17.72 -13.68
CA GLY A 258 18.81 -17.10 -13.25
C GLY A 258 18.84 -15.58 -13.47
N ARG A 259 17.70 -14.90 -13.34
CA ARG A 259 17.56 -13.47 -13.65
C ARG A 259 17.41 -12.63 -12.39
N HIS A 260 18.28 -11.64 -12.23
CA HIS A 260 18.15 -10.63 -11.19
C HIS A 260 17.34 -9.42 -11.67
N ILE A 261 16.71 -8.73 -10.71
CA ILE A 261 16.01 -7.46 -10.91
C ILE A 261 16.66 -6.39 -10.04
N GLU A 262 16.53 -5.13 -10.43
CA GLU A 262 17.08 -3.99 -9.70
C GLU A 262 16.05 -3.40 -8.73
N LYS A 263 14.76 -3.55 -9.01
CA LYS A 263 13.68 -2.93 -8.23
C LYS A 263 12.55 -3.92 -7.95
N LEU A 264 12.17 -4.01 -6.69
CA LEU A 264 11.03 -4.80 -6.24
C LEU A 264 10.09 -3.92 -5.40
N GLN A 265 8.82 -3.88 -5.79
CA GLN A 265 7.76 -3.26 -5.01
C GLN A 265 6.68 -4.30 -4.70
N VAL A 266 6.29 -4.44 -3.45
CA VAL A 266 5.25 -5.37 -3.02
C VAL A 266 4.24 -4.60 -2.19
N ARG A 267 3.00 -4.51 -2.69
CA ARG A 267 1.89 -3.88 -2.00
C ARG A 267 1.18 -4.88 -1.08
N ALA A 268 0.53 -4.39 -0.02
CA ALA A 268 -0.34 -5.20 0.83
C ALA A 268 0.29 -6.52 1.33
N LEU A 269 1.57 -6.45 1.67
CA LEU A 269 2.35 -7.59 2.10
C LEU A 269 1.95 -7.98 3.52
N ASN A 270 1.63 -9.26 3.71
CA ASN A 270 1.62 -9.89 5.04
C ASN A 270 3.01 -10.52 5.29
N PRO A 271 3.84 -9.96 6.19
CA PRO A 271 5.17 -10.50 6.50
C PRO A 271 5.15 -11.95 7.00
N GLU A 272 4.08 -12.37 7.67
CA GLU A 272 3.94 -13.71 8.27
C GLU A 272 3.85 -14.82 7.21
N MET A 273 3.39 -14.48 6.00
CA MET A 273 3.26 -15.42 4.90
C MET A 273 4.55 -15.58 4.07
N ILE A 274 5.60 -14.83 4.44
CA ILE A 274 6.87 -14.86 3.73
C ILE A 274 7.74 -16.00 4.25
N GLN A 275 8.16 -16.84 3.31
CA GLN A 275 8.99 -18.02 3.58
C GLN A 275 10.44 -17.77 3.15
N ASP A 276 11.37 -18.28 3.95
CA ASP A 276 12.80 -18.31 3.66
C ASP A 276 13.12 -19.51 2.75
N SER A 277 13.07 -19.30 1.42
CA SER A 277 13.40 -20.32 0.41
C SER A 277 14.59 -19.89 -0.47
N PRO A 278 15.30 -20.82 -1.14
CA PRO A 278 16.38 -20.46 -2.06
C PRO A 278 15.94 -19.49 -3.16
N ALA A 279 14.73 -19.68 -3.68
CA ALA A 279 14.16 -18.81 -4.70
C ALA A 279 13.90 -17.39 -4.17
N MET A 280 13.37 -17.29 -2.95
CA MET A 280 13.14 -16.00 -2.29
C MET A 280 14.44 -15.26 -1.99
N ARG A 281 15.47 -15.97 -1.50
CA ARG A 281 16.80 -15.40 -1.30
C ARG A 281 17.37 -14.84 -2.60
N PHE A 282 17.31 -15.64 -3.67
CA PHE A 282 17.74 -15.22 -5.01
C PHE A 282 17.01 -13.99 -5.52
N ALA A 283 15.69 -13.90 -5.30
CA ALA A 283 14.88 -12.74 -5.72
C ALA A 283 15.27 -11.43 -4.99
N PHE A 284 15.90 -11.53 -3.82
CA PHE A 284 16.41 -10.38 -3.07
C PHE A 284 17.84 -9.99 -3.46
N GLU A 285 18.57 -10.87 -4.15
CA GLU A 285 19.94 -10.58 -4.62
C GLU A 285 19.94 -9.58 -5.79
N GLY A 286 20.81 -8.58 -5.71
CA GLY A 286 20.98 -7.58 -6.78
C GLY A 286 19.98 -6.42 -6.72
N LEU A 287 19.05 -6.43 -5.75
CA LEU A 287 18.11 -5.32 -5.56
C LEU A 287 18.84 -4.03 -5.19
N ARG A 288 18.48 -2.95 -5.88
CA ARG A 288 18.89 -1.57 -5.58
C ARG A 288 17.77 -0.78 -4.93
N HIS A 289 16.51 -1.11 -5.24
CA HIS A 289 15.33 -0.52 -4.63
C HIS A 289 14.38 -1.61 -4.14
N LEU A 290 14.02 -1.54 -2.86
CA LEU A 290 12.99 -2.38 -2.26
C LEU A 290 11.91 -1.49 -1.63
N ARG A 291 10.66 -1.73 -2.00
CA ARG A 291 9.48 -1.14 -1.35
C ARG A 291 8.55 -2.24 -0.85
N LEU A 292 8.26 -2.20 0.44
CA LEU A 292 7.34 -3.13 1.11
C LEU A 292 6.19 -2.32 1.71
N ASP A 293 4.98 -2.50 1.20
CA ASP A 293 3.79 -1.94 1.84
C ASP A 293 3.16 -3.02 2.72
N ILE A 294 3.07 -2.82 4.04
CA ILE A 294 2.71 -3.84 5.03
C ILE A 294 1.27 -3.61 5.53
N ASN A 295 0.37 -4.57 5.33
CA ASN A 295 -1.04 -4.48 5.76
C ASN A 295 -1.31 -5.10 7.16
N HIS A 296 -0.36 -5.84 7.75
CA HIS A 296 -0.48 -6.42 9.11
C HIS A 296 0.65 -5.95 10.03
N VAL A 297 0.49 -4.74 10.56
CA VAL A 297 1.52 -4.08 11.38
C VAL A 297 1.70 -4.72 12.75
N ASP A 298 0.71 -5.44 13.27
CA ASP A 298 0.80 -6.14 14.57
C ASP A 298 1.90 -7.21 14.59
N SER A 299 2.23 -7.76 13.43
CA SER A 299 3.37 -8.67 13.29
C SER A 299 4.72 -7.99 13.63
N LEU A 300 4.76 -6.65 13.63
CA LEU A 300 5.92 -5.81 13.91
C LEU A 300 6.01 -5.32 15.37
N LEU A 301 5.08 -5.70 16.23
CA LEU A 301 5.10 -5.31 17.65
C LEU A 301 6.34 -5.84 18.37
N GLU A 302 6.92 -5.07 19.28
CA GLU A 302 8.10 -5.49 20.05
C GLU A 302 7.94 -6.88 20.72
N ASP A 303 6.77 -7.12 21.30
CA ASP A 303 6.41 -8.33 22.03
C ASP A 303 5.75 -9.42 21.17
N SER A 304 5.63 -9.20 19.87
CA SER A 304 5.16 -10.22 18.92
C SER A 304 6.07 -11.45 18.95
N SER A 305 5.48 -12.64 19.03
CA SER A 305 6.19 -13.92 18.95
C SER A 305 6.45 -14.38 17.51
N PHE A 306 5.97 -13.64 16.50
CA PHE A 306 6.11 -14.01 15.10
C PHE A 306 7.57 -13.91 14.62
N ASP A 307 8.02 -14.97 13.98
CA ASP A 307 9.36 -15.10 13.43
C ASP A 307 9.33 -14.81 11.93
N HIS A 308 9.91 -13.68 11.54
CA HIS A 308 9.88 -13.21 10.16
C HIS A 308 11.00 -13.82 9.32
N ALA A 309 10.69 -14.21 8.08
CA ALA A 309 11.71 -14.54 7.09
C ALA A 309 12.43 -13.28 6.55
N LEU A 310 11.78 -12.12 6.63
CA LEU A 310 12.27 -10.85 6.06
C LEU A 310 13.70 -10.48 6.49
N PRO A 311 14.10 -10.55 7.78
CA PRO A 311 15.48 -10.26 8.17
C PRO A 311 16.51 -11.05 7.37
N LYS A 312 16.30 -12.35 7.19
CA LYS A 312 17.21 -13.20 6.42
C LYS A 312 17.20 -12.84 4.93
N LEU A 313 16.02 -12.58 4.35
CA LEU A 313 15.93 -12.18 2.95
C LEU A 313 16.61 -10.83 2.69
N LEU A 314 16.51 -9.89 3.64
CA LEU A 314 17.15 -8.59 3.56
C LEU A 314 18.67 -8.66 3.65
N GLU A 315 19.24 -9.65 4.33
CA GLU A 315 20.69 -9.91 4.30
C GLU A 315 21.18 -10.17 2.87
N HIS A 316 20.37 -10.84 2.02
CA HIS A 316 20.70 -11.07 0.60
C HIS A 316 20.58 -9.81 -0.27
N ALA A 317 19.65 -8.90 0.05
CA ALA A 317 19.56 -7.60 -0.62
C ALA A 317 20.68 -6.63 -0.19
N GLY A 318 21.21 -6.80 1.01
CA GLY A 318 22.04 -5.81 1.66
C GLY A 318 23.28 -5.32 0.90
N PRO A 319 24.03 -6.16 0.15
CA PRO A 319 25.21 -5.72 -0.59
C PRO A 319 24.91 -4.64 -1.66
N THR A 320 23.72 -4.64 -2.25
CA THR A 320 23.38 -3.79 -3.41
C THR A 320 22.29 -2.77 -3.12
N LEU A 321 21.58 -2.88 -2.00
CA LEU A 321 20.41 -2.05 -1.71
C LEU A 321 20.81 -0.57 -1.52
N GLU A 322 20.21 0.31 -2.32
CA GLU A 322 20.45 1.76 -2.33
C GLU A 322 19.25 2.55 -1.78
N ARG A 323 18.02 2.03 -1.95
CA ARG A 323 16.76 2.65 -1.50
C ARG A 323 15.86 1.61 -0.86
N LEU A 324 15.32 1.95 0.30
CA LEU A 324 14.40 1.11 1.07
C LEU A 324 13.17 1.92 1.50
N GLU A 325 11.99 1.42 1.18
CA GLU A 325 10.72 2.01 1.59
C GLU A 325 9.88 0.99 2.37
N MET A 326 9.39 1.41 3.53
CA MET A 326 8.38 0.70 4.30
C MET A 326 7.15 1.58 4.46
N VAL A 327 5.99 1.06 4.05
CA VAL A 327 4.74 1.82 4.04
C VAL A 327 3.65 0.98 4.68
N SER A 328 3.04 1.45 5.75
CA SER A 328 1.98 0.69 6.41
C SER A 328 0.66 1.43 6.39
N GLY A 329 0.09 1.70 5.22
CA GLY A 329 -1.13 2.51 5.07
C GLY A 329 -0.88 3.89 4.45
N SER A 330 -1.90 4.75 4.46
CA SER A 330 -1.98 5.92 3.59
C SER A 330 -1.97 7.28 4.32
N SER A 331 -2.89 7.50 5.26
CA SER A 331 -3.21 8.85 5.76
C SER A 331 -3.04 9.04 7.27
N TRP A 332 -2.79 7.95 8.00
CA TRP A 332 -2.72 7.92 9.47
C TRP A 332 -1.79 6.83 9.96
N PRO A 333 -0.98 7.05 11.01
CA PRO A 333 -0.19 5.99 11.61
C PRO A 333 -1.09 4.81 12.00
N GLN A 334 -0.72 3.59 11.65
CA GLN A 334 -1.51 2.41 12.04
C GLN A 334 -1.46 2.21 13.55
N LEU A 335 -2.64 2.07 14.14
CA LEU A 335 -2.79 1.80 15.56
C LEU A 335 -2.44 0.32 15.82
N PRO A 336 -1.44 0.04 16.67
CA PRO A 336 -1.16 -1.32 17.10
C PRO A 336 -2.28 -1.84 18.00
N SER A 337 -2.53 -3.15 17.99
CA SER A 337 -3.45 -3.76 18.97
C SER A 337 -2.97 -3.62 20.42
N ARG A 338 -1.64 -3.54 20.63
CA ARG A 338 -1.00 -3.26 21.92
C ARG A 338 0.44 -2.80 21.72
N GLY A 339 1.00 -2.05 22.67
CA GLY A 339 2.42 -1.71 22.68
C GLY A 339 2.84 -0.81 21.50
N VAL A 340 4.04 -1.02 20.97
CA VAL A 340 4.63 -0.19 19.91
C VAL A 340 5.30 -1.07 18.85
N HIS A 341 5.34 -0.60 17.60
CA HIS A 341 6.05 -1.30 16.54
C HIS A 341 7.57 -1.12 16.70
N SER A 342 8.33 -2.14 16.29
CA SER A 342 9.79 -2.10 16.28
C SER A 342 10.35 -2.59 14.96
N LEU A 343 11.23 -1.77 14.39
CA LEU A 343 11.98 -2.13 13.19
C LEU A 343 12.92 -3.30 13.43
N GLY A 344 13.28 -3.57 14.69
CA GLY A 344 14.09 -4.74 15.04
C GLY A 344 13.47 -6.06 14.61
N LYS A 345 12.14 -6.14 14.42
CA LYS A 345 11.47 -7.34 13.91
C LYS A 345 11.83 -7.68 12.45
N ILE A 346 12.15 -6.66 11.65
CA ILE A 346 12.49 -6.82 10.23
C ILE A 346 13.98 -6.61 9.99
N PHE A 347 14.61 -5.72 10.75
CA PHE A 347 15.97 -5.25 10.48
C PHE A 347 16.99 -5.64 11.54
N ASN A 348 16.72 -6.58 12.45
CA ASN A 348 17.79 -7.16 13.29
C ASN A 348 18.18 -8.55 12.79
N HIS A 349 19.47 -8.90 12.94
CA HIS A 349 19.89 -10.27 12.71
C HIS A 349 19.13 -11.19 13.65
N LYS A 350 18.62 -12.30 13.10
CA LYS A 350 17.77 -13.24 13.82
C LYS A 350 18.41 -13.69 15.14
N GLY A 351 17.67 -13.54 16.24
CA GLY A 351 18.12 -13.93 17.58
C GLY A 351 19.15 -12.98 18.20
N THR A 352 19.35 -11.79 17.63
CA THR A 352 20.25 -10.77 18.18
C THR A 352 19.56 -9.40 18.24
N SER A 353 20.10 -8.50 19.06
CA SER A 353 19.72 -7.08 19.05
C SER A 353 20.48 -6.25 18.01
N LYS A 354 21.29 -6.88 17.15
CA LYS A 354 22.14 -6.16 16.20
C LYS A 354 21.37 -5.88 14.92
N SER A 355 21.23 -4.60 14.56
CA SER A 355 20.61 -4.18 13.31
C SER A 355 21.42 -4.57 12.07
N LEU A 356 20.71 -4.90 10.99
CA LEU A 356 21.20 -5.13 9.65
C LEU A 356 21.83 -3.84 9.13
N SER A 357 23.03 -3.97 8.57
CA SER A 357 23.74 -2.84 7.96
C SER A 357 23.73 -2.99 6.45
N PHE A 358 23.29 -1.93 5.77
CA PHE A 358 23.20 -1.86 4.32
C PHE A 358 24.29 -0.89 3.80
N PRO A 359 25.44 -1.39 3.34
CA PRO A 359 26.62 -0.57 3.05
C PRO A 359 26.44 0.46 1.93
N ASN A 360 25.40 0.31 1.10
CA ASN A 360 25.10 1.19 -0.02
C ASN A 360 23.76 1.93 0.13
N LEU A 361 23.06 1.77 1.26
CA LEU A 361 21.76 2.41 1.46
C LEU A 361 21.94 3.94 1.54
N ARG A 362 21.33 4.65 0.60
CA ARG A 362 21.36 6.11 0.49
C ARG A 362 20.06 6.75 0.94
N SER A 363 18.95 6.05 0.79
CA SER A 363 17.61 6.59 1.08
C SER A 363 16.75 5.58 1.83
N PHE A 364 16.13 6.05 2.91
CA PHE A 364 15.14 5.29 3.67
C PHE A 364 13.84 6.09 3.81
N ARG A 365 12.72 5.43 3.55
CA ARG A 365 11.38 6.00 3.73
C ARG A 365 10.54 5.12 4.65
N LEU A 366 9.91 5.75 5.64
CA LEU A 366 9.00 5.12 6.58
C LEU A 366 7.67 5.86 6.56
N VAL A 367 6.57 5.13 6.37
CA VAL A 367 5.23 5.70 6.29
C VAL A 367 4.25 4.97 7.19
N SER A 368 3.44 5.72 7.93
CA SER A 368 2.21 5.24 8.57
C SER A 368 2.43 4.24 9.72
N LEU A 369 3.30 4.56 10.68
CA LEU A 369 3.65 3.68 11.81
C LEU A 369 3.80 4.41 13.15
N ILE A 370 3.31 3.77 14.22
CA ILE A 370 3.64 4.10 15.62
C ILE A 370 4.85 3.26 16.05
N ILE A 371 6.01 3.89 16.19
CA ILE A 371 7.31 3.19 16.23
C ILE A 371 8.13 3.54 17.48
N SER A 372 8.84 2.55 17.99
CA SER A 372 9.91 2.70 18.98
C SER A 372 11.05 3.56 18.41
N THR A 373 11.23 4.76 18.98
CA THR A 373 12.28 5.72 18.59
C THR A 373 13.67 5.10 18.74
N THR A 374 13.87 4.28 19.78
CA THR A 374 15.13 3.56 20.00
C THR A 374 15.42 2.60 18.85
N SER A 375 14.47 1.76 18.48
CA SER A 375 14.64 0.82 17.36
C SER A 375 14.90 1.53 16.02
N LEU A 376 14.23 2.66 15.78
CA LEU A 376 14.49 3.48 14.61
C LEU A 376 15.93 4.02 14.59
N LEU A 377 16.40 4.57 15.71
CA LEU A 377 17.76 5.11 15.80
C LEU A 377 18.84 4.03 15.68
N GLU A 378 18.65 2.86 16.30
CA GLU A 378 19.54 1.70 16.16
C GLU A 378 19.69 1.31 14.69
N PHE A 379 18.57 1.22 13.97
CA PHE A 379 18.59 0.95 12.53
C PHE A 379 19.35 2.03 11.77
N LEU A 380 18.99 3.31 11.93
CA LEU A 380 19.59 4.41 11.17
C LEU A 380 21.10 4.57 11.42
N THR A 381 21.53 4.45 12.68
CA THR A 381 22.94 4.57 13.08
C THR A 381 23.82 3.44 12.57
N SER A 382 23.24 2.29 12.23
CA SER A 382 23.96 1.18 11.59
C SER A 382 24.15 1.35 10.07
N GLN A 383 23.62 2.42 9.46
CA GLN A 383 23.71 2.67 8.01
C GLN A 383 24.83 3.66 7.66
N PRO A 384 25.93 3.21 7.01
CA PRO A 384 27.12 4.05 6.83
C PRO A 384 26.98 5.17 5.79
N LYS A 385 26.08 5.02 4.81
CA LYS A 385 25.95 5.95 3.65
C LYS A 385 24.58 6.58 3.50
N ILE A 386 23.73 6.46 4.53
CA ILE A 386 22.37 6.98 4.48
C ILE A 386 22.40 8.51 4.40
N ALA A 387 21.88 9.07 3.32
CA ALA A 387 21.95 10.51 3.03
C ALA A 387 20.57 11.17 3.13
N LYS A 388 19.51 10.45 2.75
CA LYS A 388 18.13 10.94 2.72
C LYS A 388 17.20 10.10 3.57
N LEU A 389 16.41 10.76 4.42
CA LEU A 389 15.34 10.13 5.20
C LEU A 389 13.99 10.77 4.86
N GLU A 390 12.92 9.97 4.84
CA GLU A 390 11.55 10.44 4.64
C GLU A 390 10.63 9.77 5.66
N PHE A 391 9.94 10.56 6.48
CA PHE A 391 8.99 10.09 7.48
C PHE A 391 7.61 10.70 7.22
N SER A 392 6.62 9.87 6.91
CA SER A 392 5.26 10.35 6.67
C SER A 392 4.28 9.65 7.60
N TYR A 393 3.42 10.39 8.30
CA TYR A 393 2.43 9.78 9.22
C TYR A 393 3.09 8.85 10.26
N VAL A 394 4.17 9.31 10.90
CA VAL A 394 4.94 8.56 11.90
C VAL A 394 4.71 9.12 13.30
N TYR A 395 4.54 8.24 14.28
CA TYR A 395 4.49 8.59 15.71
C TYR A 395 5.67 7.96 16.46
N LEU A 396 6.45 8.77 17.17
CA LEU A 396 7.61 8.33 17.96
C LEU A 396 7.19 7.97 19.39
N ALA A 397 7.10 6.69 19.70
CA ALA A 397 6.39 6.18 20.88
C ALA A 397 7.29 5.89 22.11
N THR A 398 8.59 6.22 22.05
CA THR A 398 9.49 5.99 23.20
C THR A 398 9.43 7.15 24.20
N SER A 399 9.15 6.85 25.47
CA SER A 399 9.10 7.84 26.55
C SER A 399 10.40 8.65 26.65
N GLY A 400 10.28 9.98 26.74
CA GLY A 400 11.43 10.90 26.79
C GLY A 400 12.17 11.09 25.46
N MET A 401 11.74 10.45 24.37
CA MET A 401 12.38 10.56 23.05
C MET A 401 11.40 11.07 22.00
N GLY A 402 11.62 12.31 21.54
CA GLY A 402 10.82 12.93 20.49
C GLY A 402 11.60 13.22 19.21
N TRP A 403 11.01 14.03 18.33
CA TRP A 403 11.64 14.46 17.08
C TRP A 403 12.93 15.24 17.30
N LYS A 404 13.03 16.02 18.40
CA LYS A 404 14.29 16.67 18.81
C LYS A 404 15.38 15.63 19.11
N SER A 405 15.04 14.59 19.87
CA SER A 405 15.97 13.51 20.22
C SER A 405 16.40 12.73 18.97
N LEU A 406 15.47 12.43 18.07
CA LEU A 406 15.76 11.80 16.77
C LEU A 406 16.75 12.66 15.98
N ALA A 407 16.43 13.94 15.76
CA ALA A 407 17.23 14.87 14.97
C ALA A 407 18.67 15.02 15.49
N SER A 408 18.85 15.11 16.80
CA SER A 408 20.17 15.20 17.44
C SER A 408 21.00 13.92 17.33
N ALA A 409 20.34 12.76 17.15
CA ALA A 409 20.99 11.46 17.08
C ALA A 409 21.18 10.93 15.65
N LEU A 410 20.77 11.70 14.62
CA LEU A 410 20.92 11.28 13.22
C LEU A 410 22.40 11.13 12.83
N PRO A 411 22.76 10.08 12.05
CA PRO A 411 24.12 9.88 11.59
C PRO A 411 24.68 11.07 10.81
N ALA A 412 25.99 11.29 10.91
CA ALA A 412 26.71 12.37 10.21
C ALA A 412 26.51 12.33 8.68
N SER A 413 26.30 11.13 8.13
CA SER A 413 26.03 10.90 6.70
C SER A 413 24.69 11.46 6.21
N VAL A 414 23.70 11.66 7.09
CA VAL A 414 22.40 12.19 6.70
C VAL A 414 22.56 13.66 6.33
N GLU A 415 22.24 14.01 5.09
CA GLU A 415 22.30 15.38 4.57
C GLU A 415 20.93 16.07 4.66
N ILE A 416 19.88 15.28 4.47
CA ILE A 416 18.51 15.77 4.35
C ILE A 416 17.52 14.77 4.95
N TRP A 417 16.51 15.29 5.62
CA TRP A 417 15.37 14.49 6.03
C TRP A 417 14.06 15.25 5.90
N GLU A 418 12.99 14.53 5.64
CA GLU A 418 11.66 15.09 5.40
C GLU A 418 10.67 14.48 6.37
N VAL A 419 9.75 15.33 6.82
CA VAL A 419 8.59 14.91 7.61
C VAL A 419 7.31 15.40 6.95
N SER A 420 6.27 14.57 6.92
CA SER A 420 4.99 14.97 6.36
C SER A 420 3.76 14.35 7.03
N GLY A 421 2.64 15.07 6.95
CA GLY A 421 1.34 14.62 7.45
C GLY A 421 1.21 14.70 8.98
N ARG A 422 0.37 13.83 9.54
CA ARG A 422 0.08 13.78 10.99
C ARG A 422 1.18 13.07 11.75
N LEU A 423 1.88 13.80 12.62
CA LEU A 423 3.06 13.32 13.34
C LEU A 423 2.91 13.54 14.85
N GLY A 424 3.55 12.68 15.65
CA GLY A 424 3.51 12.79 17.11
C GLY A 424 4.75 12.23 17.79
N HIS A 425 4.87 12.52 19.08
CA HIS A 425 5.86 11.98 20.02
C HIS A 425 5.34 12.17 21.45
N GLU A 426 5.93 11.48 22.45
CA GLU A 426 5.57 11.44 23.90
C GLU A 426 4.71 10.21 24.31
N PRO A 427 4.70 9.80 25.60
CA PRO A 427 4.39 8.42 25.96
C PRO A 427 2.92 8.07 25.72
N VAL A 428 2.72 6.97 25.00
CA VAL A 428 1.45 6.25 24.96
C VAL A 428 1.35 5.45 26.26
N ALA A 429 0.84 6.06 27.32
CA ALA A 429 0.53 5.32 28.54
C ALA A 429 -0.69 4.43 28.26
N GLY A 430 -0.52 3.11 28.48
CA GLY A 430 -1.58 2.11 28.65
C GLY A 430 -2.82 2.29 27.75
N PHE A 431 -2.84 1.62 26.60
CA PHE A 431 -4.06 1.50 25.81
C PHE A 431 -5.18 0.87 26.65
N GLU A 432 -6.19 1.66 27.01
CA GLU A 432 -7.54 1.18 27.30
C GLU A 432 -8.43 1.62 26.13
N PRO A 433 -9.11 0.70 25.41
CA PRO A 433 -10.03 1.04 24.33
C PRO A 433 -11.20 1.93 24.79
N PRO A 434 -11.73 2.82 23.91
CA PRO A 434 -11.37 3.01 22.52
C PRO A 434 -10.25 4.04 22.31
N ILE A 435 -9.36 3.70 21.37
CA ILE A 435 -8.12 4.41 21.05
C ILE A 435 -8.42 5.43 19.94
N ALA A 436 -8.63 6.70 20.27
CA ALA A 436 -8.85 7.74 19.27
C ALA A 436 -7.53 8.30 18.71
N TYR A 437 -7.51 8.77 17.45
CA TYR A 437 -6.35 9.43 16.81
C TYR A 437 -5.99 10.81 17.40
N ASN A 438 -6.54 11.18 18.55
CA ASN A 438 -6.40 12.52 19.16
C ASN A 438 -4.96 12.87 19.60
N TRP A 439 -4.03 11.91 19.63
CA TRP A 439 -2.61 12.16 19.95
C TRP A 439 -1.74 12.52 18.73
N CYS A 440 -2.27 12.37 17.51
CA CYS A 440 -1.57 12.75 16.29
C CYS A 440 -2.05 14.12 15.82
N ALA A 441 -1.15 15.10 15.78
CA ALA A 441 -1.43 16.43 15.24
C ALA A 441 -0.77 16.58 13.87
N ASP A 442 -1.38 17.40 12.99
CA ASP A 442 -0.72 17.82 11.77
C ASP A 442 0.63 18.46 12.10
N TRP A 443 1.65 18.12 11.31
CA TRP A 443 2.95 18.77 11.45
C TRP A 443 2.84 20.25 11.08
N ASN A 444 2.89 21.12 12.10
CA ASN A 444 2.92 22.55 11.91
C ASN A 444 4.35 23.09 12.03
N TYR A 445 4.98 23.37 10.89
CA TYR A 445 6.32 23.97 10.82
C TYR A 445 6.45 25.24 11.67
N PHE A 446 5.43 26.10 11.70
CA PHE A 446 5.47 27.37 12.40
C PHE A 446 5.25 27.24 13.92
N GLY A 447 4.66 26.14 14.39
CA GLY A 447 4.43 25.86 15.81
C GLY A 447 5.44 24.90 16.45
N LYS A 448 6.15 24.10 15.65
CA LYS A 448 7.07 23.03 16.11
C LYS A 448 8.43 23.12 15.40
N GLN A 449 9.07 24.29 15.42
CA GLN A 449 10.42 24.43 14.88
C GLN A 449 11.42 23.64 15.73
N LEU A 450 12.28 22.87 15.07
CA LEU A 450 13.45 22.31 15.75
C LEU A 450 14.39 23.45 16.12
N LEU A 451 14.86 23.43 17.37
CA LEU A 451 15.88 24.38 17.82
C LEU A 451 17.15 24.19 16.98
N THR A 452 17.80 25.29 16.62
CA THR A 452 19.04 25.30 15.82
C THR A 452 20.16 24.49 16.48
N GLU A 453 20.12 24.31 17.81
CA GLU A 453 20.98 23.43 18.60
C GLU A 453 20.99 21.97 18.12
N THR A 454 19.95 21.53 17.42
CA THR A 454 19.89 20.20 16.80
C THR A 454 20.79 20.07 15.56
N GLY A 455 21.33 21.18 15.05
CA GLY A 455 22.15 21.21 13.83
C GLY A 455 21.36 21.19 12.52
N TRP A 456 20.05 21.37 12.59
CA TRP A 456 19.14 21.29 11.44
C TRP A 456 18.40 22.61 11.19
N LYS A 457 18.25 22.96 9.91
CA LYS A 457 17.40 24.05 9.45
C LYS A 457 16.24 23.44 8.66
N GLY A 458 15.02 23.69 9.13
CA GLY A 458 13.80 23.28 8.44
C GLY A 458 13.34 24.33 7.43
N GLU A 459 12.71 23.88 6.36
CA GLU A 459 12.02 24.68 5.34
C GLU A 459 10.69 24.00 5.00
N LEU A 460 9.63 24.80 4.91
CA LEU A 460 8.33 24.31 4.46
C LEU A 460 8.38 24.12 2.94
N VAL A 461 8.16 22.90 2.47
CA VAL A 461 8.17 22.58 1.02
C VAL A 461 6.75 22.69 0.44
N ASP A 462 5.77 22.25 1.21
CA ASP A 462 4.33 22.39 0.93
C ASP A 462 3.55 22.37 2.28
N PRO A 463 2.23 22.63 2.31
CA PRO A 463 1.49 22.83 3.55
C PRO A 463 1.58 21.70 4.58
N ILE A 464 1.90 20.48 4.14
CA ILE A 464 1.94 19.29 5.00
C ILE A 464 3.34 18.66 5.07
N ARG A 465 4.36 19.28 4.45
CA ARG A 465 5.71 18.72 4.36
C ARG A 465 6.78 19.74 4.73
N THR A 466 7.63 19.34 5.68
CA THR A 466 8.84 20.08 6.05
C THR A 466 10.08 19.28 5.69
N GLN A 467 11.03 19.94 5.06
CA GLN A 467 12.35 19.40 4.76
C GLN A 467 13.38 20.04 5.70
N PHE A 468 14.28 19.22 6.23
CA PHE A 468 15.37 19.64 7.09
C PHE A 468 16.70 19.39 6.41
N ARG A 469 17.58 20.39 6.43
CA ARG A 469 18.95 20.30 5.94
C ARG A 469 19.92 20.62 7.06
N ARG A 470 21.11 20.04 7.02
CA ARG A 470 22.16 20.38 8.01
C ARG A 470 22.48 21.86 7.94
N ILE A 471 22.67 22.48 9.10
CA ILE A 471 23.27 23.81 9.18
C ILE A 471 24.75 23.62 8.87
N GLU A 472 25.17 24.11 7.71
CA GLU A 472 26.59 24.24 7.43
C GLU A 472 27.15 25.26 8.42
N ASN A 473 27.98 24.79 9.35
CA ASN A 473 28.82 25.69 10.13
C ASN A 473 29.77 26.34 9.12
N SER A 474 29.44 27.55 8.67
CA SER A 474 30.35 28.45 8.00
C SER A 474 31.59 28.57 8.89
N SER A 475 32.61 27.81 8.54
CA SER A 475 33.86 27.75 9.26
C SER A 475 34.61 29.02 8.88
N ASN A 476 34.77 29.93 9.85
CA ASN A 476 35.78 31.00 9.92
C ASN A 476 36.32 31.51 8.57
N GLU A 477 35.75 32.60 8.06
CA GLU A 477 36.60 33.64 7.46
C GLU A 477 37.18 34.44 8.64
N GLU A 478 38.51 34.55 8.64
CA GLU A 478 39.39 35.07 9.70
C GLU A 478 39.10 36.49 10.18
#